data_AF-A0A935EJ79-F1
#
_entry.id   AF-A0A935EJ79-F1
#
_cell.length_a   1.000
_cell.length_b   1.000
_cell.length_c   1.000
_cell.angle_alpha   90.00
_cell.angle_beta   90.00
_cell.angle_gamma   90.00
#
_symmetry.space_group_name_H-M   'P 1'
#
loop_
_entity.id
_entity.type
_entity.pdbx_description
1 polymer ?
#
loop_
_entity_poly.entity_id
_entity_poly.type
_entity_poly.pdbx_seq_one_letter_code
_entity_poly.pdbx_strand_id
1 'polypeptide(L)'
;MKMKYFVLTLVMLMFACSAYGQNTKTTTIKVYFSNEKLNPNIDDCNKVYPVTRKIPKTTAIAKAALEEMFKGVTKEEEAKGYGSIPAAESNGILKSINVKNGAAYVNFTKLILEQMGNATTSCGGGQYFGMIEKTLTQFPTIKKVYYAVEGDTNEFYEWVQVGECPYKKHCAKSNFK
;
A
#
# COMPACT_ATOMS: atom_id res chain seq x y z
N MET A 1 11.12 -10.49 71.62
CA MET A 1 11.12 -11.72 70.81
C MET A 1 11.96 -11.46 69.57
N LYS A 2 13.18 -12.03 69.52
CA LYS A 2 14.14 -11.86 68.41
C LYS A 2 13.78 -12.88 67.31
N MET A 3 13.51 -12.45 66.08
CA MET A 3 13.41 -13.37 64.94
C MET A 3 14.56 -13.09 63.97
N LYS A 4 15.32 -14.15 63.71
CA LYS A 4 16.63 -14.19 63.07
C LYS A 4 16.56 -13.87 61.57
N TYR A 5 17.58 -13.16 61.12
CA TYR A 5 18.01 -13.07 59.72
C TYR A 5 18.25 -14.48 59.17
N PHE A 6 17.57 -14.83 58.07
CA PHE A 6 17.98 -15.91 57.20
C PHE A 6 18.37 -15.31 55.86
N VAL A 7 19.68 -15.28 55.64
CA VAL A 7 20.34 -14.96 54.38
C VAL A 7 19.83 -15.95 53.34
N LEU A 8 19.11 -15.49 52.32
CA LEU A 8 18.88 -16.29 51.12
C LEU A 8 19.54 -15.58 49.94
N THR A 9 20.45 -16.32 49.34
CA THR A 9 21.44 -15.93 48.37
C THR A 9 20.85 -15.37 47.08
N LEU A 10 21.51 -14.29 46.65
CA LEU A 10 21.50 -13.67 45.33
C LEU A 10 21.56 -14.70 44.19
N VAL A 11 20.53 -14.75 43.36
CA VAL A 11 20.65 -15.16 41.95
C VAL A 11 19.95 -14.10 41.11
N MET A 12 20.66 -12.99 40.90
CA MET A 12 20.33 -12.02 39.86
C MET A 12 20.69 -12.67 38.53
N LEU A 13 19.77 -13.46 37.98
CA LEU A 13 19.88 -13.99 36.63
C LEU A 13 19.67 -12.80 35.69
N MET A 14 20.76 -12.09 35.40
CA MET A 14 20.85 -11.18 34.27
C MET A 14 20.65 -12.02 33.02
N PHE A 15 19.38 -12.27 32.65
CA PHE A 15 19.03 -12.44 31.25
C PHE A 15 19.35 -11.10 30.59
N ALA A 16 20.61 -10.94 30.18
CA ALA A 16 20.97 -10.02 29.13
C ALA A 16 20.13 -10.46 27.91
N CYS A 17 18.95 -9.84 27.79
CA CYS A 17 18.13 -9.87 26.60
C CYS A 17 19.02 -9.26 25.52
N SER A 18 19.78 -10.13 24.85
CA SER A 18 20.62 -9.76 23.75
C SER A 18 19.65 -9.30 22.68
N ALA A 19 19.44 -7.98 22.62
CA ALA A 19 18.75 -7.34 21.52
C ALA A 19 19.60 -7.62 20.29
N TYR A 20 19.32 -8.75 19.64
CA TYR A 20 19.82 -9.06 18.31
C TYR A 20 19.27 -7.99 17.38
N GLY A 21 20.02 -6.90 17.25
CA GLY A 21 19.84 -5.92 16.20
C GLY A 21 20.09 -6.61 14.88
N GLN A 22 19.05 -7.22 14.31
CA GLN A 22 19.09 -7.69 12.94
C GLN A 22 19.31 -6.46 12.06
N ASN A 23 20.50 -6.35 11.48
CA ASN A 23 20.85 -5.30 10.53
C ASN A 23 20.07 -5.57 9.24
N THR A 24 18.79 -5.20 9.23
CA THR A 24 17.88 -5.48 8.13
C THR A 24 18.33 -4.67 6.92
N LYS A 25 18.81 -5.37 5.89
CA LYS A 25 19.13 -4.72 4.62
C LYS A 25 17.87 -4.04 4.10
N THR A 26 17.99 -2.77 3.75
CA THR A 26 16.88 -1.97 3.23
C THR A 26 17.02 -1.74 1.73
N THR A 27 15.91 -1.43 1.08
CA THR A 27 15.88 -0.91 -0.28
C THR A 27 15.06 0.39 -0.32
N THR A 28 15.33 1.20 -1.33
CA THR A 28 14.60 2.44 -1.58
C THR A 28 13.56 2.21 -2.66
N ILE A 29 12.34 2.70 -2.44
CA ILE A 29 11.24 2.70 -3.40
C ILE A 29 10.65 4.10 -3.50
N LYS A 30 9.82 4.32 -4.52
CA LYS A 30 8.94 5.49 -4.62
C LYS A 30 7.49 5.07 -4.36
N VAL A 31 6.75 5.87 -3.63
CA VAL A 31 5.28 5.82 -3.58
C VAL A 31 4.76 7.12 -4.20
N TYR A 32 3.59 7.10 -4.82
CA TYR A 32 3.07 8.25 -5.54
C TYR A 32 1.82 8.79 -4.89
N PHE A 33 1.72 10.12 -4.81
CA PHE A 33 0.64 10.85 -4.15
C PHE A 33 0.19 12.05 -4.98
N SER A 34 -0.99 12.59 -4.73
CA SER A 34 -1.37 13.89 -5.32
C SER A 34 -0.49 14.99 -4.74
N ASN A 35 -0.39 16.14 -5.43
CA ASN A 35 0.27 17.31 -4.85
C ASN A 35 -0.41 18.60 -5.33
N GLU A 36 -0.98 19.37 -4.40
CA GLU A 36 -1.75 20.58 -4.72
C GLU A 36 -0.88 21.76 -5.16
N LYS A 37 0.40 21.78 -4.78
CA LYS A 37 1.35 22.85 -5.16
C LYS A 37 1.92 22.63 -6.55
N LEU A 38 2.15 21.37 -6.92
CA LEU A 38 2.67 20.98 -8.23
C LEU A 38 1.56 20.79 -9.28
N ASN A 39 0.32 20.61 -8.83
CA ASN A 39 -0.87 20.52 -9.68
C ASN A 39 -1.96 21.48 -9.16
N PRO A 40 -1.71 22.81 -9.20
CA PRO A 40 -2.68 23.79 -8.75
C PRO A 40 -3.99 23.64 -9.55
N ASN A 41 -5.12 23.91 -8.90
CA ASN A 41 -6.47 23.78 -9.46
C ASN A 41 -6.88 22.37 -9.95
N ILE A 42 -6.02 21.36 -9.78
CA ILE A 42 -6.23 19.98 -10.25
C ILE A 42 -6.52 19.95 -11.76
N ASP A 43 -5.68 20.64 -12.54
CA ASP A 43 -5.80 20.70 -14.00
C ASP A 43 -5.74 19.32 -14.67
N ASP A 44 -5.02 18.37 -14.07
CA ASP A 44 -4.98 16.96 -14.48
C ASP A 44 -5.10 16.04 -13.27
N CYS A 45 -6.23 15.36 -13.15
CA CYS A 45 -6.53 14.43 -12.06
C CYS A 45 -5.59 13.22 -12.02
N ASN A 46 -4.88 12.89 -13.10
CA ASN A 46 -3.99 11.73 -13.15
C ASN A 46 -2.55 12.06 -12.77
N LYS A 47 -2.23 13.33 -12.51
CA LYS A 47 -0.89 13.74 -12.08
C LYS A 47 -0.66 13.39 -10.61
N VAL A 48 0.31 12.52 -10.40
CA VAL A 48 0.79 12.09 -9.09
C VAL A 48 2.31 12.19 -9.06
N TYR A 49 2.84 12.43 -7.86
CA TYR A 49 4.23 12.81 -7.65
C TYR A 49 4.90 11.84 -6.66
N PRO A 50 6.18 11.50 -6.90
CA PRO A 50 6.86 10.48 -6.11
C PRO A 50 7.33 11.02 -4.76
N VAL A 51 7.20 10.19 -3.75
CA VAL A 51 7.88 10.33 -2.47
C VAL A 51 8.69 9.08 -2.18
N THR A 52 9.91 9.27 -1.68
CA THR A 52 10.84 8.17 -1.45
C THR A 52 10.55 7.50 -0.10
N ARG A 53 10.53 6.16 -0.08
CA ARG A 53 10.43 5.34 1.13
C ARG A 53 11.62 4.38 1.21
N LYS A 54 12.10 4.14 2.43
CA LYS A 54 13.10 3.13 2.73
C LYS A 54 12.41 1.97 3.43
N ILE A 55 12.39 0.80 2.80
CA ILE A 55 11.72 -0.40 3.31
C ILE A 55 12.71 -1.54 3.52
N PRO A 56 12.37 -2.55 4.35
CA PRO A 56 13.13 -3.79 4.39
C PRO A 56 13.21 -4.43 3.00
N LYS A 57 14.36 -4.99 2.65
CA LYS A 57 14.53 -5.71 1.39
C LYS A 57 13.59 -6.93 1.38
N THR A 58 12.82 -7.09 0.31
CA THR A 58 11.83 -8.16 0.16
C THR A 58 11.75 -8.63 -1.29
N THR A 59 11.34 -9.88 -1.49
CA THR A 59 11.01 -10.43 -2.82
C THR A 59 9.62 -9.99 -3.28
N ALA A 60 8.72 -9.63 -2.34
CA ALA A 60 7.37 -9.13 -2.61
C ALA A 60 7.32 -7.60 -2.75
N ILE A 61 8.26 -7.02 -3.52
CA ILE A 61 8.49 -5.57 -3.54
C ILE A 61 7.28 -4.76 -4.03
N ALA A 62 6.48 -5.30 -4.95
CA ALA A 62 5.26 -4.67 -5.44
C ALA A 62 4.19 -4.56 -4.34
N LYS A 63 4.02 -5.62 -3.54
CA LYS A 63 3.10 -5.62 -2.38
C LYS A 63 3.54 -4.60 -1.35
N ALA A 64 4.82 -4.65 -0.98
CA ALA A 64 5.37 -3.74 0.01
C ALA A 64 5.26 -2.27 -0.43
N ALA A 65 5.46 -1.97 -1.73
CA ALA A 65 5.31 -0.61 -2.24
C ALA A 65 3.87 -0.08 -2.15
N LEU A 66 2.87 -0.92 -2.45
CA LEU A 66 1.46 -0.53 -2.26
C LEU A 66 1.08 -0.41 -0.80
N GLU A 67 1.54 -1.31 0.06
CA GLU A 67 1.31 -1.21 1.49
C GLU A 67 1.91 0.06 2.08
N GLU A 68 3.11 0.47 1.65
CA GLU A 68 3.66 1.79 2.02
C GLU A 68 2.85 2.97 1.46
N MET A 69 2.31 2.86 0.24
CA MET A 69 1.46 3.91 -0.34
C MET A 69 0.15 4.05 0.46
N PHE A 70 -0.46 2.94 0.89
CA PHE A 70 -1.68 2.94 1.71
C PHE A 70 -1.48 3.44 3.14
N LYS A 71 -0.24 3.57 3.64
CA LYS A 71 0.00 4.32 4.89
C LYS A 71 -0.23 5.82 4.74
N GLY A 72 -0.36 6.31 3.50
CA GLY A 72 -0.58 7.71 3.18
C GLY A 72 0.66 8.59 3.32
N VAL A 73 0.41 9.89 3.29
CA VAL A 73 1.41 10.94 3.44
C VAL A 73 1.76 11.17 4.92
N THR A 74 3.00 11.60 5.20
CA THR A 74 3.37 12.10 6.52
C THR A 74 2.98 13.58 6.69
N LYS A 75 2.97 14.08 7.93
CA LYS A 75 2.69 15.51 8.20
C LYS A 75 3.67 16.45 7.49
N GLU A 76 4.93 16.04 7.34
CA GLU A 76 5.94 16.81 6.63
C GLU A 76 5.71 16.82 5.11
N GLU A 77 5.06 15.78 4.58
CA GLU A 77 4.68 15.68 3.17
C GLU A 77 3.41 16.48 2.89
N GLU A 78 2.42 16.41 3.79
CA GLU A 78 1.24 17.27 3.78
C GLU A 78 1.64 18.76 3.78
N ALA A 79 2.59 19.17 4.62
CA ALA A 79 3.12 20.53 4.63
C ALA A 79 3.76 20.94 3.29
N LYS A 80 4.23 19.96 2.49
CA LYS A 80 4.74 20.15 1.12
C LYS A 80 3.64 20.03 0.05
N GLY A 81 2.38 19.93 0.46
CA GLY A 81 1.20 19.88 -0.39
C GLY A 81 0.88 18.48 -0.93
N TYR A 82 1.50 17.42 -0.42
CA TYR A 82 1.13 16.06 -0.83
C TYR A 82 -0.18 15.62 -0.17
N GLY A 83 -1.02 14.93 -0.94
CA GLY A 83 -2.28 14.37 -0.47
C GLY A 83 -2.41 12.89 -0.81
N SER A 84 -3.09 12.14 0.07
CA SER A 84 -3.44 10.75 -0.16
C SER A 84 -4.83 10.46 0.42
N ILE A 85 -5.34 9.27 0.14
CA ILE A 85 -6.44 8.72 0.92
C ILE A 85 -5.98 8.55 2.38
N PRO A 86 -6.83 8.84 3.39
CA PRO A 86 -6.50 8.59 4.78
C PRO A 86 -6.10 7.14 5.03
N ALA A 87 -5.05 6.94 5.84
CA ALA A 87 -4.56 5.60 6.17
C ALA A 87 -5.63 4.72 6.84
N ALA A 88 -6.53 5.33 7.63
CA ALA A 88 -7.63 4.64 8.29
C ALA A 88 -8.62 4.02 7.28
N GLU A 89 -8.84 4.67 6.15
CA GLU A 89 -9.77 4.22 5.10
C GLU A 89 -9.12 3.24 4.12
N SER A 90 -7.79 3.11 4.14
CA SER A 90 -7.04 2.19 3.26
C SER A 90 -6.47 0.99 4.00
N ASN A 91 -6.65 0.91 5.31
CA ASN A 91 -6.24 -0.24 6.09
C ASN A 91 -7.13 -1.46 5.74
N GLY A 92 -6.51 -2.57 5.34
CA GLY A 92 -7.21 -3.82 5.04
C GLY A 92 -7.90 -3.88 3.67
N ILE A 93 -7.82 -2.84 2.84
CA ILE A 93 -8.42 -2.86 1.50
C ILE A 93 -7.64 -3.75 0.53
N LEU A 94 -6.34 -3.95 0.73
CA LEU A 94 -5.52 -4.80 -0.13
C LEU A 94 -5.61 -6.26 0.31
N LYS A 95 -6.19 -7.12 -0.53
CA LYS A 95 -6.26 -8.56 -0.30
C LYS A 95 -5.00 -9.28 -0.76
N SER A 96 -4.64 -9.10 -2.03
CA SER A 96 -3.44 -9.71 -2.61
C SER A 96 -2.92 -8.92 -3.81
N ILE A 97 -1.69 -9.23 -4.21
CA ILE A 97 -1.13 -8.80 -5.48
C ILE A 97 -0.38 -9.97 -6.11
N ASN A 98 -0.68 -10.22 -7.37
CA ASN A 98 0.03 -11.20 -8.17
C ASN A 98 0.74 -10.47 -9.31
N VAL A 99 2.05 -10.70 -9.48
CA VAL A 99 2.83 -10.10 -10.55
C VAL A 99 3.29 -11.19 -11.50
N LYS A 100 2.83 -11.14 -12.75
CA LYS A 100 3.21 -12.11 -13.78
C LYS A 100 3.11 -11.49 -15.17
N ASN A 101 3.96 -11.96 -16.09
CA ASN A 101 3.92 -11.61 -17.52
C ASN A 101 3.82 -10.11 -17.80
N GLY A 102 4.58 -9.29 -17.06
CA GLY A 102 4.58 -7.84 -17.27
C GLY A 102 3.43 -7.08 -16.61
N ALA A 103 2.57 -7.74 -15.83
CA ALA A 103 1.39 -7.13 -15.22
C ALA A 103 1.29 -7.41 -13.72
N ALA A 104 0.74 -6.43 -13.00
CA ALA A 104 0.28 -6.58 -11.62
C ALA A 104 -1.24 -6.77 -11.61
N TYR A 105 -1.70 -7.75 -10.84
CA TYR A 105 -3.11 -8.04 -10.62
C TYR A 105 -3.40 -7.75 -9.15
N VAL A 106 -3.99 -6.59 -8.89
CA VAL A 106 -4.32 -6.10 -7.55
C VAL A 106 -5.71 -6.60 -7.19
N ASN A 107 -5.81 -7.36 -6.10
CA ASN A 107 -7.06 -7.84 -5.58
C ASN A 107 -7.38 -7.07 -4.31
N PHE A 108 -8.52 -6.40 -4.29
CA PHE A 108 -9.02 -5.68 -3.13
C PHE A 108 -9.99 -6.55 -2.32
N THR A 109 -10.13 -6.22 -1.05
CA THR A 109 -11.23 -6.72 -0.23
C THR A 109 -12.50 -5.92 -0.50
N LYS A 110 -13.66 -6.41 -0.05
CA LYS A 110 -14.93 -5.65 -0.16
C LYS A 110 -14.91 -4.29 0.52
N LEU A 111 -14.00 -4.05 1.47
CA LEU A 111 -13.86 -2.75 2.14
C LEU A 111 -13.63 -1.61 1.15
N ILE A 112 -13.02 -1.88 -0.01
CA ILE A 112 -12.83 -0.84 -1.02
C ILE A 112 -14.16 -0.22 -1.49
N LEU A 113 -15.22 -1.02 -1.61
CA LEU A 113 -16.53 -0.59 -2.07
C LEU A 113 -17.21 0.32 -1.04
N GLU A 114 -16.94 0.08 0.24
CA GLU A 114 -17.54 0.79 1.37
C GLU A 114 -16.76 2.06 1.73
N GLN A 115 -15.43 2.00 1.64
CA GLN A 115 -14.54 3.05 2.15
C GLN A 115 -14.08 4.01 1.05
N MET A 116 -13.96 3.57 -0.21
CA MET A 116 -13.36 4.36 -1.28
C MET A 116 -14.38 4.97 -2.25
N GLY A 117 -15.52 5.46 -1.76
CA GLY A 117 -16.56 6.05 -2.63
C GLY A 117 -16.04 7.17 -3.55
N ASN A 118 -15.06 7.96 -3.11
CA ASN A 118 -14.45 9.01 -3.94
C ASN A 118 -13.67 8.46 -5.15
N ALA A 119 -13.19 7.20 -5.10
CA ALA A 119 -12.48 6.56 -6.20
C ALA A 119 -13.39 6.26 -7.40
N THR A 120 -14.71 6.37 -7.27
CA THR A 120 -15.67 6.24 -8.39
C THR A 120 -16.00 7.57 -9.07
N THR A 121 -15.48 8.69 -8.57
CA THR A 121 -15.63 10.00 -9.22
C THR A 121 -14.57 10.15 -10.32
N SER A 122 -14.85 10.96 -11.35
CA SER A 122 -13.91 11.17 -12.45
C SER A 122 -12.50 11.57 -11.96
N CYS A 123 -12.42 12.54 -11.05
CA CYS A 123 -11.13 13.01 -10.56
C CYS A 123 -10.55 12.13 -9.45
N GLY A 124 -11.38 11.71 -8.49
CA GLY A 124 -10.91 10.88 -7.38
C GLY A 124 -10.42 9.51 -7.85
N GLY A 125 -11.08 8.90 -8.85
CA GLY A 125 -10.63 7.68 -9.50
C GLY A 125 -9.30 7.87 -10.24
N GLY A 126 -9.19 8.94 -11.05
CA GLY A 126 -7.94 9.28 -11.75
C GLY A 126 -6.76 9.46 -10.79
N GLN A 127 -6.97 10.15 -9.67
CA GLN A 127 -5.95 10.30 -8.64
C GLN A 127 -5.61 8.97 -7.97
N TYR A 128 -6.61 8.25 -7.49
CA TYR A 128 -6.40 7.04 -6.70
C TYR A 128 -5.73 5.92 -7.52
N PHE A 129 -6.28 5.59 -8.67
CA PHE A 129 -5.70 4.56 -9.53
C PHE A 129 -4.40 5.04 -10.17
N GLY A 130 -4.23 6.34 -10.43
CA GLY A 130 -2.96 6.93 -10.83
C GLY A 130 -1.84 6.71 -9.80
N MET A 131 -2.13 6.89 -8.50
CA MET A 131 -1.18 6.62 -7.40
C MET A 131 -0.75 5.14 -7.38
N ILE A 132 -1.71 4.22 -7.49
CA ILE A 132 -1.45 2.78 -7.52
C ILE A 132 -0.61 2.42 -8.75
N GLU A 133 -1.02 2.87 -9.93
CA GLU A 133 -0.35 2.57 -11.19
C GLU A 133 1.08 3.08 -11.21
N LYS A 134 1.33 4.33 -10.82
CA LYS A 134 2.70 4.88 -10.80
C LYS A 134 3.57 4.20 -9.75
N THR A 135 3.01 3.86 -8.60
CA THR A 135 3.72 3.11 -7.56
C THR A 135 4.13 1.72 -8.05
N LEU A 136 3.27 1.01 -8.78
CA LEU A 136 3.61 -0.32 -9.30
C LEU A 136 4.51 -0.27 -10.53
N THR A 137 4.24 0.64 -11.46
CA THR A 137 4.99 0.75 -12.73
C THR A 137 6.35 1.43 -12.56
N GLN A 138 6.71 1.87 -11.36
CA GLN A 138 8.11 2.22 -11.04
C GLN A 138 9.06 1.04 -11.28
N PHE A 139 8.55 -0.20 -11.14
CA PHE A 139 9.31 -1.40 -11.37
C PHE A 139 9.27 -1.73 -12.87
N PRO A 140 10.42 -1.76 -13.58
CA PRO A 140 10.42 -1.91 -15.04
C PRO A 140 9.78 -3.19 -15.56
N THR A 141 9.65 -4.22 -14.72
CA THR A 141 8.97 -5.48 -15.03
C THR A 141 7.45 -5.39 -14.99
N ILE A 142 6.86 -4.31 -14.47
CA ILE A 142 5.41 -4.09 -14.40
C ILE A 142 5.02 -2.99 -15.37
N LYS A 143 4.25 -3.33 -16.40
CA LYS A 143 3.81 -2.44 -17.48
C LYS A 143 2.33 -2.10 -17.41
N LYS A 144 1.53 -2.94 -16.76
CA LYS A 144 0.08 -2.80 -16.62
C LYS A 144 -0.38 -3.23 -15.24
N VAL A 145 -1.49 -2.64 -14.81
CA VAL A 145 -2.18 -3.00 -13.56
C VAL A 145 -3.61 -3.36 -13.91
N TYR A 146 -4.11 -4.42 -13.28
CA TYR A 146 -5.49 -4.88 -13.39
C TYR A 146 -6.06 -5.06 -11.99
N TYR A 147 -7.37 -4.92 -11.85
CA TYR A 147 -8.04 -4.83 -10.57
C TYR A 147 -9.18 -5.83 -10.45
N ALA A 148 -9.42 -6.28 -9.22
CA ALA A 148 -10.57 -7.10 -8.85
C ALA A 148 -10.97 -6.80 -7.40
N VAL A 149 -12.21 -7.13 -7.04
CA VAL A 149 -12.68 -7.20 -5.65
C VAL A 149 -12.99 -8.66 -5.33
N GLU A 150 -12.33 -9.23 -4.33
CA GLU A 150 -12.50 -10.64 -3.96
C GLU A 150 -12.26 -11.62 -5.14
N GLY A 151 -11.39 -11.20 -6.08
CA GLY A 151 -11.08 -11.91 -7.32
C GLY A 151 -12.15 -11.79 -8.41
N ASP A 152 -13.23 -11.04 -8.19
CA ASP A 152 -14.22 -10.68 -9.20
C ASP A 152 -13.83 -9.37 -9.89
N THR A 153 -13.60 -9.42 -11.19
CA THR A 153 -13.28 -8.22 -11.97
C THR A 153 -14.51 -7.40 -12.31
N ASN A 154 -15.66 -8.02 -12.53
CA ASN A 154 -16.87 -7.27 -12.88
C ASN A 154 -17.34 -6.46 -11.67
N GLU A 155 -17.25 -7.02 -10.46
CA GLU A 155 -17.50 -6.27 -9.22
C GLU A 155 -16.68 -4.97 -9.16
N PHE A 156 -15.39 -5.04 -9.52
CA PHE A 156 -14.53 -3.86 -9.57
C PHE A 156 -14.94 -2.89 -10.71
N TYR A 157 -15.06 -3.38 -11.94
CA TYR A 157 -15.27 -2.52 -13.12
C TYR A 157 -16.68 -1.92 -13.18
N GLU A 158 -17.69 -2.60 -12.63
CA GLU A 158 -19.03 -2.04 -12.42
C GLU A 158 -19.01 -0.96 -11.34
N TRP A 159 -18.31 -1.18 -10.23
CA TRP A 159 -18.18 -0.19 -9.16
C TRP A 159 -17.54 1.12 -9.65
N VAL A 160 -16.52 1.04 -10.51
CA VAL A 160 -15.92 2.23 -11.16
C VAL A 160 -16.66 2.68 -12.43
N GLN A 161 -17.89 2.20 -12.66
CA GLN A 161 -18.78 2.64 -13.73
C GLN A 161 -18.26 2.38 -15.16
N VAL A 162 -17.36 1.40 -15.33
CA VAL A 162 -16.89 0.90 -16.63
C VAL A 162 -17.81 -0.20 -17.17
N GLY A 163 -18.41 -0.99 -16.28
CA GLY A 163 -19.25 -2.15 -16.62
C GLY A 163 -18.44 -3.45 -16.60
N GLU A 164 -18.64 -4.31 -17.59
CA GLU A 164 -17.88 -5.57 -17.68
C GLU A 164 -16.37 -5.33 -17.86
N CYS A 165 -15.56 -6.24 -17.30
CA CYS A 165 -14.11 -6.16 -17.41
C CYS A 165 -13.64 -6.12 -18.88
N PRO A 166 -12.99 -5.04 -19.35
CA PRO A 166 -12.72 -4.85 -20.77
C PRO A 166 -11.47 -5.58 -21.27
N TYR A 167 -10.75 -6.28 -20.38
CA TYR A 167 -9.39 -6.77 -20.64
C TYR A 167 -9.30 -8.28 -20.97
N LYS A 168 -10.41 -8.91 -21.37
CA LYS A 168 -10.47 -10.29 -21.87
C LYS A 168 -9.75 -11.28 -20.94
N LYS A 169 -8.62 -11.85 -21.38
CA LYS A 169 -7.82 -12.83 -20.61
C LYS A 169 -7.32 -12.30 -19.26
N HIS A 170 -7.20 -10.99 -19.10
CA HIS A 170 -6.77 -10.38 -17.84
C HIS A 170 -7.88 -10.38 -16.79
N CYS A 171 -9.14 -10.58 -17.20
CA CYS A 171 -10.32 -10.67 -16.33
C CYS A 171 -10.47 -12.02 -15.63
N ALA A 172 -9.66 -13.02 -15.97
CA ALA A 172 -9.75 -14.33 -15.33
C ALA A 172 -9.43 -14.23 -13.83
N LYS A 173 -10.35 -14.69 -12.97
CA LYS A 173 -10.19 -14.76 -11.51
C LYS A 173 -8.88 -15.43 -11.06
N SER A 174 -8.38 -16.37 -11.86
CA SER A 174 -7.09 -17.05 -11.62
C SER A 174 -5.87 -16.12 -11.67
N ASN A 175 -6.02 -14.91 -12.17
CA ASN A 175 -4.99 -13.88 -12.13
C ASN A 175 -4.87 -13.21 -10.76
N PHE A 176 -5.95 -13.17 -9.97
CA PHE A 176 -6.09 -12.41 -8.72
C PHE A 176 -5.98 -13.29 -7.46
N LYS A 177 -5.26 -14.41 -7.58
CA LYS A 177 -4.99 -15.32 -6.46
C LYS A 177 -4.05 -14.70 -5.43
#